data_AF-A0A7V2S583-F1
#
_entry.id   AF-A0A7V2S583-F1
#
_cell.length_a   1.000
_cell.length_b   1.000
_cell.length_c   1.000
_cell.angle_alpha   90.00
_cell.angle_beta   90.00
_cell.angle_gamma   90.00
#
_symmetry.space_group_name_H-M   'P 1'
#
loop_
_entity.id
_entity.type
_entity.pdbx_description
1 polymer ?
#
loop_
_entity_poly.entity_id
_entity_poly.type
_entity_poly.pdbx_seq_one_letter_code
_entity_poly.pdbx_strand_id
1 'polypeptide(L)'
;DQELIARMKTAGQEVGEALDRFQFKEATRRFMDLARFANKYFNDSEPWKTRKTDPERCGTTLNLCVQATYNLAVLMEPFLPFTAAKVWKMLNLPGTVQEAQWDRIGELPIADQHPLGTVEILFRKIEDAAIEAEIARLKQALEGEPQPEPEDATETDDSAMITIDDFQKVQLKSGRVVAAEPVPKSDRLLKLQVDMGRETRQLVAGIAQYYQPEELIGKTVIVVANLKPAKIRGVESQGMLLAVKDGDKLSLLTTDRPVSPGKPVS
;
A
#
# COMPACT_ATOMS: atom_id res chain seq x y z
N ASP A 1 -33.95 23.36 -3.23
CA ASP A 1 -33.39 23.67 -1.89
C ASP A 1 -33.60 22.51 -0.94
N GLN A 2 -34.84 22.18 -0.57
CA GLN A 2 -35.15 21.08 0.35
C GLN A 2 -34.57 19.73 -0.11
N GLU A 3 -34.57 19.45 -1.42
CA GLU A 3 -33.96 18.23 -1.96
C GLU A 3 -32.44 18.16 -1.73
N LEU A 4 -31.72 19.28 -1.87
CA LEU A 4 -30.27 19.33 -1.60
C LEU A 4 -30.01 19.12 -0.10
N ILE A 5 -30.81 19.75 0.76
CA ILE A 5 -30.72 19.59 2.21
C ILE A 5 -30.96 18.12 2.60
N ALA A 6 -32.01 17.50 2.06
CA ALA A 6 -32.30 16.09 2.28
C ALA A 6 -31.17 15.19 1.78
N ARG A 7 -30.61 15.49 0.59
CA ARG A 7 -29.50 14.72 0.02
C ARG A 7 -28.22 14.79 0.86
N MET A 8 -27.89 15.95 1.44
CA MET A 8 -26.75 16.08 2.35
C MET A 8 -26.92 15.19 3.59
N LYS A 9 -28.12 15.14 4.16
CA LYS A 9 -28.43 14.27 5.31
C LYS A 9 -28.28 12.79 4.98
N THR A 10 -28.82 12.34 3.85
CA THR A 10 -28.74 10.93 3.46
C THR A 10 -27.33 10.53 3.05
N ALA A 11 -26.54 11.43 2.47
CA ALA A 11 -25.17 11.13 2.05
C ALA A 11 -24.26 10.71 3.21
N GLY A 12 -24.37 11.36 4.37
CA GLY A 12 -23.61 10.99 5.58
C GLY A 12 -23.88 9.55 6.03
N GLN A 13 -25.16 9.17 6.04
CA GLN A 13 -25.61 7.83 6.40
C GLN A 13 -25.14 6.78 5.38
N GLU A 14 -25.38 7.02 4.09
CA GLU A 14 -25.02 6.09 3.02
C GLU A 14 -23.50 5.82 2.95
N VAL A 15 -22.68 6.87 3.14
CA VAL A 15 -21.22 6.74 3.14
C VAL A 15 -20.75 6.03 4.40
N GLY A 16 -21.31 6.38 5.57
CA GLY A 16 -20.99 5.74 6.85
C GLY A 16 -21.31 4.24 6.84
N GLU A 17 -22.52 3.86 6.42
CA GLU A 17 -22.93 2.45 6.33
C GLU A 17 -22.03 1.63 5.38
N ALA A 18 -21.58 2.24 4.28
CA ALA A 18 -20.65 1.59 3.37
C ALA A 18 -19.27 1.42 4.02
N LEU A 19 -18.78 2.41 4.76
CA LEU A 19 -17.51 2.32 5.50
C LEU A 19 -17.56 1.27 6.61
N ASP A 20 -18.65 1.19 7.38
CA ASP A 20 -18.86 0.19 8.44
C ASP A 20 -18.82 -1.25 7.89
N ARG A 21 -19.21 -1.43 6.62
CA ARG A 21 -19.19 -2.71 5.91
C ARG A 21 -17.92 -2.94 5.09
N PHE A 22 -16.89 -2.10 5.25
CA PHE A 22 -15.63 -2.13 4.50
C PHE A 22 -15.82 -2.00 2.97
N GLN A 23 -16.89 -1.35 2.51
CA GLN A 23 -17.23 -1.15 1.10
C GLN A 23 -16.68 0.18 0.57
N PHE A 24 -15.36 0.38 0.62
CA PHE A 24 -14.72 1.67 0.28
C PHE A 24 -15.07 2.20 -1.12
N LYS A 25 -15.15 1.33 -2.13
CA LYS A 25 -15.51 1.72 -3.50
C LYS A 25 -16.93 2.29 -3.56
N GLU A 26 -17.85 1.68 -2.82
CA GLU A 26 -19.23 2.14 -2.73
C GLU A 26 -19.31 3.46 -1.94
N ALA A 27 -18.60 3.56 -0.83
CA ALA A 27 -18.50 4.79 -0.04
C ALA A 27 -18.01 5.98 -0.90
N THR A 28 -16.93 5.80 -1.67
CA THR A 28 -16.44 6.81 -2.61
C THR A 28 -17.47 7.16 -3.69
N ARG A 29 -18.22 6.18 -4.19
CA ARG A 29 -19.29 6.41 -5.18
C ARG A 29 -20.41 7.27 -4.59
N ARG A 30 -20.83 7.00 -3.36
CA ARG A 30 -21.88 7.74 -2.64
C ARG A 30 -21.46 9.18 -2.32
N PHE A 31 -20.21 9.37 -1.92
CA PHE A 31 -19.61 10.70 -1.80
C PHE A 31 -19.70 11.47 -3.14
N MET A 32 -19.30 10.84 -4.25
CA MET A 32 -19.36 11.44 -5.59
C MET A 32 -20.80 11.69 -6.08
N ASP A 33 -21.79 10.90 -5.64
CA ASP A 33 -23.21 11.14 -5.92
C ASP A 33 -23.67 12.48 -5.30
N LEU A 34 -23.26 12.80 -4.06
CA LEU A 34 -23.57 14.10 -3.45
C LEU A 34 -22.92 15.25 -4.22
N ALA A 35 -21.64 15.14 -4.61
CA ALA A 35 -20.95 16.16 -5.39
C ALA A 35 -21.65 16.43 -6.74
N ARG A 36 -22.08 15.38 -7.43
CA ARG A 36 -22.87 15.49 -8.66
C ARG A 36 -24.22 16.16 -8.44
N PHE A 37 -24.90 15.81 -7.34
CA PHE A 37 -26.19 16.42 -6.99
C PHE A 37 -26.03 17.93 -6.70
N ALA A 38 -25.02 18.33 -5.92
CA ALA A 38 -24.72 19.72 -5.63
C ALA A 38 -24.39 20.52 -6.89
N ASN A 39 -23.60 19.95 -7.81
CA ASN A 39 -23.32 20.56 -9.12
C ASN A 39 -24.59 20.74 -9.97
N LYS A 40 -25.47 19.73 -9.99
CA LYS A 40 -26.76 19.85 -10.68
C LYS A 40 -27.59 20.97 -10.08
N TYR A 41 -27.71 21.04 -8.75
CA TYR A 41 -28.42 22.12 -8.06
C TYR A 41 -27.87 23.51 -8.41
N PHE A 42 -26.55 23.68 -8.41
CA PHE A 42 -25.90 24.94 -8.79
C PHE A 42 -26.20 25.34 -10.23
N ASN A 43 -26.13 24.38 -11.15
CA ASN A 43 -26.40 24.62 -12.57
C ASN A 43 -27.87 24.95 -12.83
N ASP A 44 -28.81 24.16 -12.30
CA ASP A 44 -30.25 24.36 -12.49
C ASP A 44 -30.74 25.67 -11.84
N SER A 45 -30.08 26.12 -10.77
CA SER A 45 -30.41 27.37 -10.07
C SER A 45 -29.81 28.62 -10.72
N GLU A 46 -28.92 28.47 -11.69
CA GLU A 46 -28.29 29.53 -12.50
C GLU A 46 -27.95 30.82 -11.72
N PRO A 47 -27.13 30.77 -10.64
CA PRO A 47 -26.89 31.91 -9.75
C PRO A 47 -26.26 33.11 -10.48
N TRP A 48 -25.53 32.89 -11.57
CA TRP A 48 -24.98 33.95 -12.41
C TRP A 48 -26.06 34.80 -13.12
N LYS A 49 -27.26 34.25 -13.32
CA LYS A 49 -28.43 34.99 -13.82
C LYS A 49 -29.18 35.63 -12.65
N THR A 50 -29.51 34.84 -11.62
CA THR A 50 -30.32 35.34 -10.49
C THR A 50 -29.62 36.45 -9.72
N ARG A 51 -28.28 36.51 -9.71
CA ARG A 51 -27.54 37.68 -9.19
C ARG A 51 -28.03 39.03 -9.73
N LYS A 52 -28.54 39.08 -10.97
CA LYS A 52 -29.02 40.31 -11.61
C LYS A 52 -30.53 40.54 -11.42
N THR A 53 -31.31 39.48 -11.25
CA THR A 53 -32.78 39.54 -11.27
C THR A 53 -33.40 39.36 -9.89
N ASP A 54 -32.79 38.53 -9.04
CA ASP A 54 -33.25 38.15 -7.70
C ASP A 54 -32.03 37.84 -6.79
N PRO A 55 -31.46 38.87 -6.16
CA PRO A 55 -30.28 38.72 -5.30
C PRO A 55 -30.51 37.81 -4.09
N GLU A 56 -31.73 37.77 -3.54
CA GLU A 56 -32.07 36.94 -2.37
C GLU A 56 -32.05 35.46 -2.75
N ARG A 57 -32.64 35.11 -3.92
CA ARG A 57 -32.56 33.76 -4.46
C ARG A 57 -31.12 33.34 -4.74
N CYS A 58 -30.32 34.25 -5.31
CA CYS A 58 -28.90 34.00 -5.55
C CYS A 58 -28.15 33.71 -4.24
N GLY A 59 -28.41 34.51 -3.20
CA GLY A 59 -27.85 34.31 -1.86
C GLY A 59 -28.21 32.95 -1.27
N THR A 60 -29.47 32.54 -1.39
CA THR A 60 -29.94 31.21 -0.94
C THR A 60 -29.19 30.08 -1.65
N THR A 61 -29.07 30.16 -2.98
CA THR A 61 -28.37 29.16 -3.78
C THR A 61 -26.90 29.05 -3.38
N LEU A 62 -26.20 30.19 -3.27
CA LEU A 62 -24.79 30.21 -2.90
C LEU A 62 -24.56 29.72 -1.46
N ASN A 63 -25.43 30.10 -0.53
CA ASN A 63 -25.38 29.60 0.85
C ASN A 63 -25.46 28.07 0.86
N LEU A 64 -26.47 27.47 0.19
CA LEU A 64 -26.62 26.02 0.16
C LEU A 64 -25.44 25.31 -0.54
N CYS A 65 -24.85 25.91 -1.56
CA CYS A 65 -23.63 25.36 -2.19
C CYS A 65 -22.42 25.37 -1.25
N VAL A 66 -22.27 26.43 -0.44
CA VAL A 66 -21.22 26.53 0.59
C VAL A 66 -21.45 25.48 1.70
N GLN A 67 -22.69 25.28 2.14
CA GLN A 67 -23.03 24.22 3.09
C GLN A 67 -22.77 22.83 2.50
N ALA A 68 -23.07 22.61 1.22
CA ALA A 68 -22.73 21.37 0.53
C ALA A 68 -21.22 21.14 0.45
N THR A 69 -20.44 22.20 0.26
CA THR A 69 -18.96 22.14 0.25
C THR A 69 -18.41 21.77 1.63
N TYR A 70 -18.99 22.28 2.72
CA TYR A 70 -18.68 21.83 4.09
C TYR A 70 -18.92 20.33 4.23
N ASN A 71 -20.12 19.86 3.87
CA ASN A 71 -20.49 18.45 3.99
C ASN A 71 -19.57 17.54 3.15
N LEU A 72 -19.21 17.97 1.93
CA LEU A 72 -18.26 17.27 1.08
C LEU A 72 -16.85 17.24 1.68
N ALA A 73 -16.41 18.29 2.36
CA ALA A 73 -15.10 18.33 3.01
C ALA A 73 -14.98 17.27 4.11
N VAL A 74 -16.02 17.13 4.95
CA VAL A 74 -16.07 16.10 6.00
C VAL A 74 -16.16 14.70 5.38
N LEU A 75 -17.04 14.49 4.40
CA LEU A 75 -17.22 13.21 3.73
C LEU A 75 -15.98 12.72 2.97
N MET A 76 -15.18 13.63 2.41
CA MET A 76 -14.00 13.26 1.63
C MET A 76 -12.77 13.00 2.52
N GLU A 77 -12.78 13.40 3.79
CA GLU A 77 -11.62 13.29 4.69
C GLU A 77 -11.01 11.89 4.73
N PRO A 78 -11.78 10.79 4.85
CA PRO A 78 -11.22 9.43 4.89
C PRO A 78 -10.54 8.99 3.59
N PHE A 79 -10.81 9.68 2.46
CA PHE A 79 -10.31 9.32 1.14
C PHE A 79 -9.26 10.30 0.62
N LEU A 80 -9.41 11.60 0.92
CA LEU A 80 -8.65 12.72 0.38
C LEU A 80 -8.34 13.75 1.49
N PRO A 81 -7.60 13.38 2.55
CA PRO A 81 -7.42 14.22 3.74
C PRO A 81 -6.76 15.57 3.43
N PHE A 82 -5.82 15.61 2.50
CA PHE A 82 -5.15 16.86 2.10
C PHE A 82 -6.08 17.80 1.33
N THR A 83 -6.96 17.26 0.49
CA THR A 83 -7.96 18.05 -0.23
C THR A 83 -9.04 18.54 0.73
N ALA A 84 -9.50 17.69 1.64
CA ALA A 84 -10.42 18.08 2.71
C ALA A 84 -9.88 19.26 3.51
N ALA A 85 -8.61 19.20 3.92
CA ALA A 85 -7.95 20.29 4.65
C ALA A 85 -7.84 21.60 3.83
N LYS A 86 -7.61 21.51 2.52
CA LYS A 86 -7.62 22.68 1.63
C LYS A 86 -9.01 23.32 1.56
N VAL A 87 -10.05 22.50 1.36
CA VAL A 87 -11.44 22.97 1.34
C VAL A 87 -11.81 23.61 2.69
N TRP A 88 -11.39 23.01 3.81
CA TRP A 88 -11.60 23.56 5.15
C TRP A 88 -11.01 24.98 5.30
N LYS A 89 -9.80 25.20 4.78
CA LYS A 89 -9.16 26.52 4.73
C LYS A 89 -9.90 27.49 3.81
N MET A 90 -10.40 27.05 2.65
CA MET A 90 -11.21 27.90 1.75
C MET A 90 -12.54 28.30 2.39
N LEU A 91 -13.14 27.42 3.19
CA LEU A 91 -14.32 27.72 3.98
C LEU A 91 -14.00 28.60 5.21
N ASN A 92 -12.72 28.81 5.53
CA ASN A 92 -12.25 29.60 6.67
C ASN A 92 -12.91 29.18 7.99
N LEU A 93 -12.96 27.86 8.22
CA LEU A 93 -13.52 27.29 9.44
C LEU A 93 -12.44 27.16 10.52
N PRO A 94 -12.80 27.32 11.81
CA PRO A 94 -11.85 27.08 12.89
C PRO A 94 -11.44 25.61 12.95
N GLY A 95 -10.30 25.35 13.59
CA GLY A 95 -9.82 23.98 13.81
C GLY A 95 -9.42 23.26 12.53
N THR A 96 -9.56 21.94 12.52
CA THR A 96 -9.30 21.08 11.37
C THR A 96 -10.53 20.28 10.95
N VAL A 97 -10.51 19.77 9.71
CA VAL A 97 -11.58 18.91 9.22
C VAL A 97 -11.69 17.59 10.01
N GLN A 98 -10.59 17.12 10.63
CA GLN A 98 -10.57 15.94 11.50
C GLN A 98 -11.32 16.16 12.81
N GLU A 99 -11.40 17.41 13.28
CA GLU A 99 -12.18 17.79 14.46
C GLU A 99 -13.68 17.91 14.14
N ALA A 100 -14.06 17.89 12.86
CA ALA A 100 -15.45 17.85 12.45
C ALA A 100 -16.06 16.50 12.80
N GLN A 101 -17.18 16.53 13.52
CA GLN A 101 -17.92 15.33 13.88
C GLN A 101 -18.72 14.80 12.68
N TRP A 102 -18.57 13.51 12.37
CA TRP A 102 -19.30 12.83 11.28
C TRP A 102 -20.82 12.97 11.43
N ASP A 103 -21.33 12.92 12.66
CA ASP A 103 -22.75 13.04 12.96
C ASP A 103 -23.35 14.40 12.56
N ARG A 104 -22.51 15.40 12.30
CA ARG A 104 -22.92 16.74 11.85
C ARG A 104 -23.08 16.84 10.33
N ILE A 105 -22.80 15.77 9.58
CA ILE A 105 -23.09 15.72 8.15
C ILE A 105 -24.62 15.83 7.95
N GLY A 106 -25.04 16.71 7.05
CA GLY A 106 -26.43 17.08 6.82
C GLY A 106 -26.89 18.31 7.61
N GLU A 107 -26.07 18.82 8.53
CA GLU A 107 -26.27 20.13 9.14
C GLU A 107 -25.85 21.27 8.20
N LEU A 108 -26.27 22.49 8.55
CA LEU A 108 -25.93 23.73 7.85
C LEU A 108 -25.19 24.68 8.81
N PRO A 109 -23.95 24.34 9.24
CA PRO A 109 -23.29 25.02 10.35
C PRO A 109 -22.70 26.40 9.97
N ILE A 110 -22.55 26.69 8.69
CA ILE A 110 -21.96 27.96 8.24
C ILE A 110 -23.00 29.07 8.44
N ALA A 111 -22.70 30.01 9.33
CA ALA A 111 -23.57 31.13 9.63
C ALA A 111 -23.70 32.09 8.44
N ASP A 112 -24.78 32.88 8.43
CA ASP A 112 -24.90 33.99 7.49
C ASP A 112 -23.73 34.97 7.65
N GLN A 113 -23.28 35.55 6.53
CA GLN A 113 -22.15 36.48 6.45
C GLN A 113 -20.80 35.93 6.94
N HIS A 114 -20.65 34.62 7.13
CA HIS A 114 -19.36 34.00 7.43
C HIS A 114 -18.32 34.31 6.32
N PRO A 115 -17.15 34.89 6.67
CA PRO A 115 -16.13 35.23 5.68
C PRO A 115 -15.44 33.98 5.14
N LEU A 116 -15.41 33.83 3.83
CA LEU A 116 -14.67 32.75 3.16
C LEU A 116 -13.18 33.08 3.04
N GLY A 117 -12.36 32.04 2.96
CA GLY A 117 -10.92 32.13 2.76
C GLY A 117 -10.51 32.27 1.30
N THR A 118 -9.21 32.16 1.04
CA THR A 118 -8.67 32.22 -0.32
C THR A 118 -8.99 30.95 -1.10
N VAL A 119 -9.66 31.10 -2.25
CA VAL A 119 -9.99 29.98 -3.14
C VAL A 119 -8.76 29.58 -3.96
N GLU A 120 -8.52 28.27 -4.06
CA GLU A 120 -7.41 27.70 -4.81
C GLU A 120 -7.91 26.53 -5.70
N ILE A 121 -7.16 26.18 -6.73
CA ILE A 121 -7.50 25.04 -7.59
C ILE A 121 -7.22 23.74 -6.83
N LEU A 122 -8.27 22.97 -6.52
CA LEU A 122 -8.15 21.71 -5.78
C LEU A 122 -7.48 20.60 -6.60
N PHE A 123 -7.89 20.45 -7.86
CA PHE A 123 -7.41 19.39 -8.75
C PHE A 123 -6.94 19.98 -10.07
N ARG A 124 -5.73 19.59 -10.49
CA ARG A 124 -5.23 19.86 -11.84
C ARG A 124 -5.53 18.66 -12.71
N LYS A 125 -5.94 18.90 -13.96
CA LYS A 125 -6.10 17.84 -14.94
C LYS A 125 -4.74 17.15 -15.14
N ILE A 126 -4.76 15.82 -15.13
CA ILE A 126 -3.60 15.03 -15.51
C ILE A 126 -3.64 14.91 -17.03
N GLU A 127 -2.61 15.42 -17.69
CA GLU A 127 -2.50 15.34 -19.16
C GLU A 127 -1.88 13.99 -19.57
N ASP A 128 -2.22 13.51 -20.77
CA ASP A 128 -1.79 12.20 -21.27
C ASP A 128 -0.26 12.06 -21.25
N ALA A 129 0.47 13.13 -21.59
CA ALA A 129 1.92 13.15 -21.52
C ALA A 129 2.50 12.87 -20.11
N ALA A 130 1.81 13.32 -19.05
CA ALA A 130 2.22 13.04 -17.68
C ALA A 130 1.95 11.58 -17.29
N ILE A 131 0.86 11.00 -17.81
CA ILE A 131 0.52 9.58 -17.63
C ILE A 131 1.57 8.71 -18.33
N GLU A 132 1.87 9.02 -19.59
CA GLU A 132 2.86 8.29 -20.39
C GLU A 132 4.26 8.33 -19.77
N ALA A 133 4.69 9.50 -19.30
CA ALA A 133 5.97 9.66 -18.60
C ALA A 133 6.05 8.80 -17.34
N GLU A 134 4.98 8.74 -16.54
CA GLU A 134 4.95 7.93 -15.32
C GLU A 134 4.91 6.43 -15.61
N ILE A 135 4.16 6.00 -16.64
CA ILE A 135 4.16 4.61 -17.11
C ILE A 135 5.57 4.20 -17.56
N ALA A 136 6.25 5.05 -18.33
CA ALA A 136 7.62 4.78 -18.79
C ALA A 136 8.59 4.68 -17.61
N ARG A 137 8.48 5.58 -16.62
CA ARG A 137 9.28 5.56 -15.39
C ARG A 137 9.07 4.26 -14.60
N LEU A 138 7.83 3.84 -14.41
CA LEU A 138 7.50 2.61 -13.67
C LEU A 138 8.00 1.36 -14.40
N LYS A 139 7.86 1.29 -15.73
CA LYS A 139 8.41 0.19 -16.54
C LYS A 139 9.93 0.09 -16.43
N GLN A 140 10.62 1.23 -16.50
CA GLN A 140 12.08 1.26 -16.31
C GLN A 140 12.49 0.86 -14.89
N ALA A 141 11.71 1.20 -13.87
CA ALA A 141 11.96 0.78 -12.49
C ALA A 141 11.68 -0.72 -12.26
N LEU A 142 10.74 -1.31 -13.00
CA LEU A 142 10.48 -2.77 -13.00
C LEU A 142 11.54 -3.56 -13.78
N GLU A 143 12.11 -2.97 -14.83
CA GLU A 143 13.17 -3.58 -15.64
C GLU A 143 14.58 -3.35 -15.03
N GLY A 144 14.72 -2.36 -14.15
CA GLY A 144 15.94 -2.00 -13.44
C GLY A 144 15.95 -2.52 -11.99
N GLU A 145 16.63 -3.65 -11.80
CA GLU A 145 16.88 -4.39 -10.54
C GLU A 145 15.81 -5.43 -10.12
N PRO A 146 16.12 -6.74 -10.21
CA PRO A 146 15.42 -7.75 -9.42
C PRO A 146 15.90 -7.65 -7.97
N GLN A 147 15.18 -6.92 -7.13
CA GLN A 147 15.28 -7.07 -5.67
C GLN A 147 14.36 -8.20 -5.20
N PRO A 148 14.88 -9.20 -4.47
CA PRO A 148 14.05 -10.18 -3.81
C PRO A 148 13.56 -9.59 -2.49
N GLU A 149 12.33 -9.06 -2.46
CA GLU A 149 11.57 -8.94 -1.22
C GLU A 149 10.63 -10.14 -1.08
N PRO A 150 10.59 -10.79 0.10
CA PRO A 150 9.69 -11.89 0.36
C PRO A 150 8.29 -11.33 0.62
N GLU A 151 7.42 -11.42 -0.38
CA GLU A 151 5.99 -11.20 -0.20
C GLU A 151 5.42 -12.30 0.70
N ASP A 152 4.69 -11.87 1.73
CA ASP A 152 3.78 -12.70 2.50
C ASP A 152 2.81 -13.40 1.54
N ALA A 153 3.00 -14.70 1.38
CA ALA A 153 2.11 -15.57 0.63
C ALA A 153 0.81 -15.79 1.42
N THR A 154 -0.10 -14.83 1.32
CA THR A 154 -1.54 -15.11 1.41
C THR A 154 -2.11 -15.15 0.01
N GLU A 155 -2.83 -16.24 -0.26
CA GLU A 155 -3.56 -16.58 -1.49
C GLU A 155 -2.73 -17.34 -2.54
N THR A 156 -2.90 -18.67 -2.50
CA THR A 156 -2.56 -19.60 -3.57
C THR A 156 -3.35 -19.25 -4.82
N ASP A 157 -2.75 -18.48 -5.73
CA ASP A 157 -3.14 -18.46 -7.13
C ASP A 157 -2.52 -19.68 -7.82
N ASP A 158 -3.35 -20.68 -8.15
CA ASP A 158 -2.98 -21.92 -8.83
C ASP A 158 -2.64 -21.71 -10.33
N SER A 159 -2.23 -20.50 -10.73
CA SER A 159 -2.11 -20.08 -12.13
C SER A 159 -0.69 -20.09 -12.72
N ALA A 160 0.34 -20.48 -11.95
CA ALA A 160 1.72 -20.56 -12.43
C ALA A 160 2.41 -21.90 -12.08
N MET A 161 1.81 -23.03 -12.48
CA MET A 161 2.49 -24.33 -12.39
C MET A 161 3.73 -24.32 -13.29
N ILE A 162 4.92 -24.41 -12.69
CA ILE A 162 6.18 -24.57 -13.43
C ILE A 162 6.28 -25.99 -13.98
N THR A 163 6.99 -26.14 -15.10
CA THR A 163 7.26 -27.48 -15.65
C THR A 163 8.35 -28.18 -14.85
N ILE A 164 8.41 -29.51 -14.92
CA ILE A 164 9.51 -30.27 -14.29
C ILE A 164 10.89 -29.87 -14.84
N ASP A 165 10.94 -29.41 -16.09
CA ASP A 165 12.17 -28.91 -16.72
C ASP A 165 12.67 -27.62 -16.05
N ASP A 166 11.75 -26.77 -15.57
CA ASP A 166 12.10 -25.58 -14.80
C ASP A 166 12.67 -25.95 -13.43
N PHE A 167 12.14 -26.97 -12.77
CA PHE A 167 12.71 -27.51 -11.53
C PHE A 167 14.10 -28.12 -11.75
N GLN A 168 14.31 -28.87 -12.85
CA GLN A 168 15.62 -29.45 -13.20
C GLN A 168 16.70 -28.39 -13.45
N LYS A 169 16.32 -27.16 -13.83
CA LYS A 169 17.26 -26.05 -13.93
C LYS A 169 17.82 -25.64 -12.57
N VAL A 170 17.19 -25.97 -11.45
CA VAL A 170 17.65 -25.63 -10.09
C VAL A 170 18.46 -26.79 -9.52
N GLN A 171 19.74 -26.55 -9.18
CA GLN A 171 20.60 -27.56 -8.59
C GLN A 171 20.51 -27.53 -7.07
N LEU A 172 19.53 -28.24 -6.52
CA LEU A 172 19.41 -28.47 -5.09
C LEU A 172 20.38 -29.55 -4.63
N LYS A 173 21.17 -29.27 -3.60
CA LYS A 173 22.12 -30.21 -3.01
C LYS A 173 22.06 -30.15 -1.48
N SER A 174 22.27 -31.30 -0.85
CA SER A 174 22.54 -31.38 0.58
C SER A 174 23.94 -30.84 0.87
N GLY A 175 24.07 -30.10 1.97
CA GLY A 175 25.36 -29.60 2.46
C GLY A 175 25.42 -29.68 3.98
N ARG A 176 26.62 -29.81 4.54
CA ARG A 176 26.83 -29.84 5.99
C ARG A 176 27.53 -28.58 6.45
N VAL A 177 26.97 -27.89 7.42
CA VAL A 177 27.58 -26.67 7.96
C VAL A 177 28.83 -27.06 8.76
N VAL A 178 29.99 -26.55 8.36
CA VAL A 178 31.28 -26.78 9.04
C VAL A 178 31.69 -25.62 9.93
N ALA A 179 31.28 -24.40 9.60
CA ALA A 179 31.49 -23.21 10.42
C ALA A 179 30.34 -22.22 10.25
N ALA A 180 30.04 -21.46 11.30
CA ALA A 180 29.06 -20.39 11.30
C ALA A 180 29.63 -19.21 12.10
N GLU A 181 29.57 -18.01 11.56
CA GLU A 181 30.08 -16.78 12.18
C GLU A 181 29.10 -15.61 11.92
N PRO A 182 28.89 -14.70 12.88
CA PRO A 182 28.12 -13.48 12.64
C PRO A 182 28.86 -12.55 11.67
N VAL A 183 28.12 -11.90 10.77
CA VAL A 183 28.71 -10.94 9.83
C VAL A 183 28.95 -9.59 10.53
N PRO A 184 30.18 -9.03 10.50
CA PRO A 184 30.45 -7.71 11.05
C PRO A 184 29.54 -6.64 10.43
N LYS A 185 28.96 -5.76 11.25
CA LYS A 185 28.01 -4.70 10.84
C LYS A 185 26.60 -5.20 10.46
N SER A 186 26.22 -6.41 10.87
CA SER A 186 24.88 -6.93 10.59
C SER A 186 24.34 -7.87 11.64
N ASP A 187 23.34 -7.41 12.40
CA ASP A 187 22.70 -8.20 13.48
C ASP A 187 21.72 -9.28 12.96
N ARG A 188 21.55 -9.38 11.64
CA ARG A 188 20.60 -10.31 11.00
C ARG A 188 21.26 -11.38 10.15
N LEU A 189 22.58 -11.31 9.89
CA LEU A 189 23.26 -12.17 8.92
C LEU A 189 24.28 -13.08 9.59
N LEU A 190 24.25 -14.36 9.25
CA LEU A 190 25.31 -15.34 9.54
C LEU A 190 26.05 -15.71 8.26
N LYS A 191 27.36 -15.80 8.37
CA LYS A 191 28.27 -16.35 7.38
C LYS A 191 28.47 -17.83 7.70
N LEU A 192 28.06 -18.69 6.78
CA LEU A 192 28.14 -20.13 6.90
C LEU A 192 29.17 -20.67 5.92
N GLN A 193 30.02 -21.58 6.39
CA GLN A 193 30.81 -22.45 5.53
C GLN A 193 30.10 -23.79 5.44
N VAL A 194 29.67 -24.17 4.25
CA VAL A 194 28.91 -25.39 4.02
C VAL A 194 29.72 -26.33 3.13
N ASP A 195 30.02 -27.51 3.67
CA ASP A 195 30.62 -28.61 2.93
C ASP A 195 29.60 -29.20 1.98
N MET A 196 29.93 -29.18 0.68
CA MET A 196 29.15 -29.75 -0.42
C MET A 196 29.75 -31.08 -0.89
N GLY A 197 30.59 -31.73 -0.08
CA GLY A 197 31.23 -33.03 -0.31
C GLY A 197 32.51 -32.95 -1.14
N ARG A 198 32.54 -32.13 -2.20
CA ARG A 198 33.75 -31.90 -3.03
C ARG A 198 34.44 -30.58 -2.76
N GLU A 199 33.69 -29.60 -2.27
CA GLU A 199 34.15 -28.24 -2.03
C GLU A 199 33.37 -27.66 -0.84
N THR A 200 33.97 -26.70 -0.15
CA THR A 200 33.28 -25.90 0.85
C THR A 200 32.88 -24.58 0.22
N ARG A 201 31.61 -24.18 0.38
CA ARG A 201 31.10 -22.91 -0.13
C ARG A 201 30.72 -21.99 1.01
N GLN A 202 30.98 -20.70 0.78
CA GLN A 202 30.54 -19.65 1.67
C GLN A 202 29.12 -19.21 1.32
N LEU A 203 28.23 -19.27 2.29
CA LEU A 203 26.85 -18.78 2.19
C LEU A 203 26.64 -17.67 3.22
N VAL A 204 25.83 -16.68 2.87
CA VAL A 204 25.38 -15.64 3.80
C VAL A 204 23.87 -15.77 3.94
N ALA A 205 23.39 -16.04 5.16
CA ALA A 205 21.98 -16.31 5.44
C ALA A 205 21.43 -15.35 6.51
N GLY A 206 20.21 -14.88 6.30
CA GLY A 206 19.48 -13.95 7.18
C GLY A 206 18.86 -14.60 8.42
N ILE A 207 19.56 -15.54 9.05
CA ILE A 207 19.00 -16.42 10.09
C ILE A 207 19.54 -16.13 11.50
N ALA A 208 20.34 -15.07 11.67
CA ALA A 208 21.01 -14.75 12.94
C ALA A 208 20.03 -14.47 14.11
N GLN A 209 18.79 -14.07 13.80
CA GLN A 209 17.75 -13.82 14.80
C GLN A 209 17.09 -15.10 15.32
N TYR A 210 17.24 -16.22 14.59
CA TYR A 210 16.53 -17.46 14.87
C TYR A 210 17.46 -18.60 15.30
N TYR A 211 18.72 -18.56 14.88
CA TYR A 211 19.71 -19.59 15.17
C TYR A 211 21.00 -19.00 15.69
N GLN A 212 21.56 -19.66 16.70
CA GLN A 212 22.92 -19.39 17.15
C GLN A 212 23.93 -20.13 16.26
N PRO A 213 25.12 -19.56 16.00
CA PRO A 213 26.15 -20.20 15.17
C PRO A 213 26.47 -21.63 15.59
N GLU A 214 26.53 -21.90 16.90
CA GLU A 214 26.89 -23.19 17.47
C GLU A 214 25.86 -24.28 17.17
N GLU A 215 24.58 -23.90 17.04
CA GLU A 215 23.50 -24.84 16.71
C GLU A 215 23.56 -25.28 15.25
N LEU A 216 24.15 -24.44 14.38
CA LEU A 216 24.20 -24.72 12.96
C LEU A 216 25.32 -25.69 12.61
N ILE A 217 26.42 -25.67 13.36
CA ILE A 217 27.59 -26.52 13.09
C ILE A 217 27.19 -28.00 13.14
N GLY A 218 27.50 -28.72 12.06
CA GLY A 218 27.22 -30.14 11.91
C GLY A 218 25.84 -30.48 11.38
N LYS A 219 24.90 -29.53 11.26
CA LYS A 219 23.58 -29.76 10.66
C LYS A 219 23.67 -29.93 9.15
N THR A 220 22.81 -30.80 8.63
CA THR A 220 22.57 -30.96 7.19
C THR A 220 21.51 -29.95 6.74
N VAL A 221 21.80 -29.21 5.67
CA VAL A 221 20.93 -28.17 5.11
C VAL A 221 20.80 -28.36 3.60
N ILE A 222 19.71 -27.89 3.01
CA ILE A 222 19.52 -27.88 1.55
C ILE A 222 19.94 -26.53 0.98
N VAL A 223 20.78 -26.58 -0.05
CA VAL A 223 21.40 -25.41 -0.69
C VAL A 223 21.15 -25.43 -2.19
N VAL A 224 20.81 -24.27 -2.75
CA VAL A 224 20.78 -24.03 -4.20
C VAL A 224 22.21 -23.73 -4.68
N ALA A 225 22.79 -24.64 -5.47
CA ALA A 225 24.20 -24.61 -5.82
C ALA A 225 24.53 -23.94 -7.16
N ASN A 226 23.54 -23.60 -7.99
CA ASN A 226 23.75 -23.03 -9.33
C ASN A 226 23.25 -21.59 -9.48
N LEU A 227 23.14 -20.85 -8.37
CA LEU A 227 22.92 -19.41 -8.40
C LEU A 227 24.25 -18.67 -8.62
N LYS A 228 24.19 -17.54 -9.32
CA LYS A 228 25.34 -16.64 -9.44
C LYS A 228 25.72 -16.09 -8.06
N PRO A 229 27.03 -15.95 -7.74
CA PRO A 229 27.44 -15.33 -6.49
C PRO A 229 26.85 -13.93 -6.32
N ALA A 230 26.35 -13.62 -5.12
CA ALA A 230 25.77 -12.34 -4.79
C ALA A 230 26.53 -11.71 -3.61
N LYS A 231 26.73 -10.38 -3.63
CA LYS A 231 27.33 -9.65 -2.50
C LYS A 231 26.24 -9.15 -1.58
N ILE A 232 26.18 -9.69 -0.36
CA ILE A 232 25.24 -9.28 0.68
C ILE A 232 26.03 -8.54 1.77
N ARG A 233 25.76 -7.24 1.93
CA ARG A 233 26.47 -6.36 2.88
C ARG A 233 28.01 -6.45 2.82
N GLY A 234 28.54 -6.58 1.59
CA GLY A 234 29.98 -6.67 1.34
C GLY A 234 30.59 -8.07 1.46
N VAL A 235 29.81 -9.09 1.86
CA VAL A 235 30.25 -10.49 1.92
C VAL A 235 29.66 -11.26 0.73
N GLU A 236 30.48 -12.04 0.05
CA GLU A 236 30.06 -12.87 -1.09
C GLU A 236 29.32 -14.13 -0.61
N SER A 237 28.14 -14.40 -1.17
CA SER A 237 27.36 -15.62 -0.97
C SER A 237 27.32 -16.41 -2.28
N GLN A 238 27.80 -17.66 -2.25
CA GLN A 238 27.94 -18.54 -3.42
C GLN A 238 26.83 -19.60 -3.51
N GLY A 239 25.67 -19.27 -2.97
CA GLY A 239 24.48 -20.10 -2.96
C GLY A 239 23.40 -19.53 -2.06
N MET A 240 22.29 -20.25 -1.98
CA MET A 240 21.14 -19.90 -1.14
C MET A 240 20.79 -21.10 -0.26
N LEU A 241 20.65 -20.85 1.04
CA LEU A 241 20.15 -21.82 1.99
C LEU A 241 18.62 -21.73 2.02
N LEU A 242 17.94 -22.89 2.01
CA LEU A 242 16.48 -22.94 2.05
C LEU A 242 15.96 -23.05 3.48
N ALA A 243 14.95 -22.24 3.80
CA ALA A 243 14.28 -22.24 5.09
C ALA A 243 12.79 -21.94 4.91
N VAL A 244 11.98 -22.47 5.82
CA VAL A 244 10.55 -22.21 5.93
C VAL A 244 10.33 -21.21 7.05
N LYS A 245 9.55 -20.16 6.79
CA LYS A 245 9.12 -19.20 7.81
C LYS A 245 7.63 -19.43 8.11
N ASP A 246 7.30 -19.64 9.38
CA ASP A 246 5.95 -19.82 9.89
C ASP A 246 5.72 -18.83 11.05
N GLY A 247 5.10 -17.69 10.74
CA GLY A 247 5.01 -16.54 11.65
C GLY A 247 6.39 -16.07 12.11
N ASP A 248 6.61 -16.12 13.43
CA ASP A 248 7.88 -15.76 14.08
C ASP A 248 8.89 -16.93 14.17
N LYS A 249 8.62 -18.08 13.55
CA LYS A 249 9.52 -19.24 13.54
C LYS A 249 10.17 -19.39 12.18
N LEU A 250 11.48 -19.63 12.18
CA LEU A 250 12.24 -19.98 10.98
C LEU A 250 12.82 -21.39 11.16
N SER A 251 12.54 -22.28 10.21
CA SER A 251 12.98 -23.67 10.20
C SER A 251 13.81 -23.98 8.96
N LEU A 252 15.06 -24.39 9.12
CA LEU A 252 15.91 -24.74 7.98
C LEU A 252 15.41 -26.02 7.30
N LEU A 253 15.41 -26.02 5.97
CA LEU A 253 15.09 -27.23 5.22
C LEU A 253 16.23 -28.24 5.39
N THR A 254 15.88 -29.43 5.88
CA THR A 254 16.82 -30.51 6.19
C THR A 254 16.28 -31.84 5.69
N THR A 255 17.10 -32.89 5.77
CA THR A 255 16.70 -34.27 5.46
C THR A 255 16.20 -34.96 6.72
N ASP A 256 15.20 -35.83 6.58
CA ASP A 256 14.67 -36.65 7.69
C ASP A 256 15.75 -37.57 8.30
N ARG A 257 16.73 -37.96 7.47
CA ARG A 257 17.88 -38.80 7.84
C ARG A 257 19.20 -38.14 7.48
N PRO A 258 20.30 -38.45 8.18
CA PRO A 258 21.62 -37.98 7.79
C PRO A 258 21.99 -38.49 6.40
N VAL A 259 22.32 -37.57 5.50
CA VAL A 259 22.85 -37.88 4.16
C VAL A 259 24.26 -37.32 4.04
N SER A 260 25.08 -37.96 3.19
CA SER A 260 26.41 -37.41 2.90
C SER A 260 26.30 -36.05 2.21
N PRO A 261 27.20 -35.10 2.49
CA PRO A 261 27.21 -33.81 1.81
C PRO A 261 27.38 -33.95 0.29
N GLY A 262 26.81 -33.01 -0.46
CA GLY A 262 26.93 -32.91 -1.91
C GLY A 262 25.96 -33.75 -2.73
N LYS A 263 25.02 -34.46 -2.10
CA LYS A 263 24.02 -35.28 -2.82
C LYS A 263 22.94 -34.39 -3.43
N PRO A 264 22.57 -34.60 -4.70
CA PRO A 264 21.47 -33.86 -5.33
C PRO A 264 20.13 -34.21 -4.69
N VAL A 265 19.23 -33.23 -4.64
CA VAL A 265 17.82 -33.43 -4.28
C VAL A 265 17.03 -33.53 -5.59
N SER A 266 16.15 -34.52 -5.68
CA SER A 266 15.34 -34.84 -6.87
C SER A 266 13.87 -34.85 -6.54
#